data_AF-A0A353GMN1-F1
#
_entry.id   AF-A0A353GMN1-F1
#
_cell.length_a   1.000
_cell.length_b   1.000
_cell.length_c   1.000
_cell.angle_alpha   90.00
_cell.angle_beta   90.00
_cell.angle_gamma   90.00
#
_symmetry.space_group_name_H-M   'P 1'
#
loop_
_entity.id
_entity.type
_entity.pdbx_description
1 polymer ?
#
loop_
_entity_poly.entity_id
_entity_poly.type
_entity_poly.pdbx_seq_one_letter_code
_entity_poly.pdbx_strand_id
1 'polypeptide(L)' 'FVVVREGQMPSILVEVGFLSNFQEETIIGTPEFRKKAAMGIFEGVMNYYQR' A
#
# COMPACT_ATOMS: atom_id res chain seq x y z
N PHE A 1 14.37 0.25 5.59
CA PHE A 1 13.55 -0.96 5.79
C PHE A 1 14.27 -2.17 5.20
N VAL A 2 14.52 -3.21 6.00
CA VAL A 2 15.27 -4.42 5.56
C VAL A 2 14.59 -5.07 4.35
N VAL A 3 13.26 -5.17 4.36
CA VAL A 3 12.46 -5.78 3.29
C VAL A 3 12.66 -5.16 1.90
N VAL A 4 12.86 -3.84 1.82
CA VAL A 4 13.09 -3.16 0.53
C VAL A 4 14.56 -3.16 0.15
N ARG A 5 15.47 -3.20 1.13
CA ARG A 5 16.92 -3.12 0.91
C ARG A 5 17.52 -4.45 0.46
N GLU A 6 17.09 -5.55 1.06
CA GLU A 6 17.66 -6.89 0.79
C GLU A 6 16.92 -7.66 -0.32
N GLY A 7 15.82 -7.11 -0.83
CA GLY A 7 15.03 -7.70 -1.90
C GLY A 7 15.85 -7.88 -3.17
N GLN A 8 15.86 -9.09 -3.74
CA GLN A 8 16.60 -9.43 -4.96
C GLN A 8 15.81 -9.10 -6.25
N MET A 9 14.59 -8.56 -6.10
CA MET A 9 13.73 -8.03 -7.16
C MET A 9 13.26 -6.61 -6.80
N PRO A 10 12.72 -5.81 -7.75
CA PRO A 10 12.15 -4.51 -7.44
C PRO A 10 11.18 -4.59 -6.26
N SER A 11 11.48 -3.84 -5.20
CA SER A 11 10.77 -3.94 -3.92
C SER A 11 10.35 -2.54 -3.46
N ILE A 12 9.15 -2.43 -2.89
CA ILE A 12 8.63 -1.19 -2.31
C ILE A 12 7.88 -1.51 -1.00
N LEU A 13 7.80 -0.53 -0.12
CA LEU A 13 6.96 -0.56 1.08
C LEU A 13 5.93 0.56 0.96
N VAL A 14 4.65 0.24 1.14
CA VAL A 14 3.55 1.21 1.01
C VAL A 14 2.88 1.36 2.37
N GLU A 15 2.95 2.56 2.92
CA GLU A 15 2.13 2.96 4.06
C GLU A 15 0.80 3.51 3.53
N VAL A 16 -0.31 2.86 3.86
CA VAL A 16 -1.65 3.23 3.36
C VAL A 16 -2.39 4.17 4.32
N GLY A 17 -1.86 4.45 5.50
CA GLY A 17 -2.41 5.37 6.49
C GLY A 17 -1.74 5.21 7.85
N PHE A 18 -2.02 6.12 8.78
CA PHE A 18 -1.39 6.19 10.10
C PHE A 18 -2.34 5.74 11.21
N LEU A 19 -2.03 4.62 11.88
CA LEU A 19 -2.75 4.17 13.08
C LEU A 19 -2.55 5.11 14.28
N SER A 20 -1.47 5.90 14.29
CA SER A 20 -1.22 6.89 15.35
C SER A 20 -2.16 8.09 15.28
N ASN A 21 -2.87 8.27 14.16
CA ASN A 21 -3.89 9.30 13.99
C ASN A 21 -5.27 8.65 14.10
N PHE A 22 -6.01 8.99 15.16
CA PHE A 22 -7.34 8.43 15.44
C PHE A 22 -8.33 8.60 14.27
N GLN A 23 -8.26 9.72 13.55
CA GLN A 23 -9.14 9.95 12.40
C GLN A 23 -8.79 9.01 11.25
N GLU A 24 -7.50 8.80 10.99
CA GLU A 24 -7.05 7.87 9.95
C GLU A 24 -7.30 6.42 10.32
N GLU A 25 -7.03 6.01 11.57
CA GLU A 25 -7.31 4.68 12.11
C GLU A 25 -8.76 4.25 11.81
N THR A 26 -9.71 5.15 12.09
CA THR A 26 -11.13 4.91 11.83
C THR A 26 -11.38 4.66 10.34
N ILE A 27 -10.76 5.46 9.47
CA ILE A 27 -10.95 5.36 8.01
C ILE A 27 -10.30 4.09 7.45
N ILE A 28 -9.07 3.76 7.84
CA ILE A 28 -8.37 2.55 7.36
C ILE A 28 -9.02 1.25 7.84
N GLY A 29 -9.75 1.32 8.96
CA GLY A 29 -10.60 0.25 9.47
C GLY A 29 -11.85 -0.05 8.60
N THR A 30 -12.20 0.82 7.65
CA THR A 30 -13.37 0.62 6.78
C THR A 30 -13.07 -0.37 5.63
N PRO A 31 -14.02 -1.26 5.26
CA PRO A 31 -13.90 -2.10 4.08
C PRO A 31 -13.70 -1.31 2.78
N GLU A 32 -14.32 -0.15 2.66
CA GLU A 32 -14.28 0.72 1.49
C GLU A 32 -12.87 1.27 1.27
N PHE A 33 -12.23 1.77 2.32
CA PHE A 33 -10.86 2.27 2.25
C PHE A 33 -9.90 1.15 1.85
N ARG A 34 -9.98 -0.02 2.51
CA ARG A 34 -9.12 -1.15 2.20
C ARG A 34 -9.28 -1.63 0.76
N LYS A 35 -10.51 -1.66 0.24
CA LYS A 35 -10.78 -2.00 -1.17
C LYS A 35 -10.14 -0.99 -2.12
N LYS A 36 -10.25 0.30 -1.81
CA LYS A 36 -9.65 1.37 -2.63
C LYS A 36 -8.12 1.30 -2.62
N ALA A 37 -7.51 1.09 -1.45
CA ALA A 37 -6.06 0.92 -1.32
C ALA A 37 -5.56 -0.31 -2.09
N ALA A 38 -6.25 -1.46 -1.94
CA ALA A 38 -5.92 -2.67 -2.67
C ALA A 38 -6.00 -2.49 -4.20
N MET A 39 -7.05 -1.80 -4.69
CA MET A 39 -7.19 -1.50 -6.12
C MET A 39 -6.05 -0.63 -6.63
N GLY A 40 -5.69 0.44 -5.89
CA GLY A 40 -4.58 1.31 -6.28
C GLY A 40 -3.24 0.58 -6.33
N ILE A 41 -2.98 -0.33 -5.38
CA ILE A 41 -1.78 -1.18 -5.40
C ILE A 41 -1.79 -2.11 -6.61
N PHE A 42 -2.92 -2.77 -6.88
CA PHE A 42 -3.08 -3.66 -8.02
C PHE A 42 -2.84 -2.92 -9.35
N GLU A 43 -3.52 -1.79 -9.57
CA GLU A 43 -3.35 -0.97 -10.78
C GLU A 43 -1.91 -0.47 -10.93
N GLY A 44 -1.28 -0.02 -9.84
CA GLY A 44 0.11 0.42 -9.85
C GLY A 44 1.08 -0.68 -10.29
N VAL A 45 0.91 -1.89 -9.75
CA VAL A 45 1.73 -3.06 -10.12
C VAL A 45 1.48 -3.45 -11.58
N MET A 46 0.23 -3.50 -12.03
CA MET A 46 -0.09 -3.83 -13.42
C MET A 46 0.50 -2.81 -14.40
N ASN A 47 0.41 -1.52 -14.08
CA ASN A 47 0.98 -0.45 -14.89
C ASN A 47 2.52 -0.53 -14.96
N TYR A 48 3.19 -0.95 -13.90
CA TYR A 48 4.64 -1.16 -13.89
C TYR A 48 5.06 -2.25 -14.88
N TYR A 49 4.29 -3.34 -15.00
CA TYR A 49 4.58 -4.43 -15.93
C TYR A 49 4.20 -4.15 -17.39
N GLN A 50 3.35 -3.16 -17.65
CA GLN A 50 2.90 -2.80 -19.00
C GLN A 50 3.76 -1.74 -19.70
N ARG A 51 4.78 -1.22 -19.02
CA ARG A 51 5.77 -0.27 -19.56
C ARG A 51 7.09 -0.97 -19.83
#